data_AF-A0A450SDF8-F1
#
_entry.id   AF-A0A450SDF8-F1
#
_cell.length_a   1.000
_cell.length_b   1.000
_cell.length_c   1.000
_cell.angle_alpha   90.00
_cell.angle_beta   90.00
_cell.angle_gamma   90.00
#
_symmetry.space_group_name_H-M   'P 1'
#
loop_
_entity.id
_entity.type
_entity.pdbx_description
1 polymer ?
#
loop_
_entity_poly.entity_id
_entity_poly.type
_entity_poly.pdbx_seq_one_letter_code
_entity_poly.pdbx_strand_id
1 'polypeptide(L)'
;MNQYAFTDYFENKVLQKRPYLKKEWCIRVCENPIRMEPQEHNRFRFWGEIIELDGRFLRVVTLEDKITIHNAFPDRRFRTCN
;
A
#
# COMPACT_ATOMS: atom_id res chain seq x y z
N MET A 1 4.10 -19.16 1.82
CA MET A 1 3.61 -18.44 3.02
C MET A 1 3.76 -16.97 2.73
N ASN A 2 2.68 -16.18 2.77
CA ASN A 2 2.81 -14.73 2.62
C ASN A 2 3.57 -14.19 3.84
N GLN A 3 4.72 -13.57 3.61
CA GLN A 3 5.55 -12.95 4.66
C GLN A 3 4.91 -11.66 5.22
N TYR A 4 3.81 -11.21 4.63
CA TYR A 4 3.16 -9.95 4.98
C TYR A 4 2.17 -10.09 6.14
N ALA A 5 2.24 -9.11 7.04
CA ALA A 5 1.30 -8.91 8.14
C ALA A 5 0.48 -7.64 7.94
N PHE A 6 -0.61 -7.52 8.68
CA PHE A 6 -1.50 -6.36 8.66
C PHE A 6 -1.76 -5.90 10.08
N THR A 7 -1.68 -4.59 10.33
CA THR A 7 -2.02 -4.04 11.65
C THR A 7 -3.53 -4.04 11.90
N ASP A 8 -3.95 -4.02 13.16
CA ASP A 8 -5.38 -3.85 13.52
C ASP A 8 -6.02 -2.61 12.92
N TYR A 9 -5.24 -1.52 12.77
CA TYR A 9 -5.72 -0.32 12.09
C TYR A 9 -6.07 -0.60 10.62
N PHE A 10 -5.27 -1.42 9.94
CA PHE A 10 -5.53 -1.81 8.56
C PHE A 10 -6.82 -2.62 8.46
N GLU A 11 -6.91 -3.69 9.24
CA GLU A 11 -8.05 -4.61 9.25
C GLU A 11 -9.35 -3.89 9.61
N ASN A 12 -9.33 -3.10 10.68
CA ASN A 12 -10.56 -2.57 11.26
C ASN A 12 -10.92 -1.17 10.77
N LYS A 13 -9.98 -0.38 10.24
CA LYS A 13 -10.24 1.00 9.77
C LYS A 13 -10.02 1.18 8.28
N VAL A 14 -8.95 0.63 7.73
CA VAL A 14 -8.63 0.84 6.30
C VAL A 14 -9.58 0.05 5.41
N LEU A 15 -9.75 -1.25 5.66
CA LEU A 15 -10.68 -2.10 4.89
C LEU A 15 -12.14 -1.68 5.10
N GLN A 16 -12.52 -1.30 6.33
CA GLN A 16 -13.86 -0.77 6.61
C GLN A 16 -14.20 0.48 5.77
N LYS A 17 -13.25 1.42 5.64
CA LYS A 17 -13.44 2.65 4.84
C LYS A 17 -13.29 2.42 3.33
N ARG A 18 -12.66 1.31 2.92
CA ARG A 18 -12.33 0.99 1.52
C ARG A 18 -12.65 -0.48 1.25
N PRO A 19 -13.93 -0.88 1.24
CA PRO A 19 -14.33 -2.28 1.07
C PRO A 19 -13.91 -2.87 -0.29
N TYR A 20 -13.58 -2.03 -1.27
CA TYR A 20 -13.03 -2.44 -2.57
C TYR A 20 -11.55 -2.82 -2.53
N LEU A 21 -10.82 -2.45 -1.46
CA LEU A 21 -9.38 -2.65 -1.36
C LEU A 21 -9.09 -4.13 -1.06
N LYS A 22 -8.20 -4.73 -1.86
CA LYS A 22 -7.75 -6.11 -1.67
C LYS A 22 -6.38 -6.17 -1.02
N LYS A 23 -6.17 -7.11 -0.10
CA LYS A 23 -4.87 -7.32 0.57
C LYS A 23 -3.79 -7.71 -0.43
N GLU A 24 -4.15 -8.49 -1.43
CA GLU A 24 -3.30 -8.97 -2.51
C GLU A 24 -2.74 -7.81 -3.33
N TRP A 25 -3.52 -6.75 -3.55
CA TRP A 25 -3.03 -5.53 -4.20
C TRP A 25 -1.97 -4.83 -3.36
N CYS A 26 -2.16 -4.76 -2.04
CA CYS A 26 -1.20 -4.12 -1.16
C CYS A 26 0.13 -4.89 -1.13
N ILE A 27 0.05 -6.22 -1.06
CA ILE A 27 1.21 -7.12 -1.13
C ILE A 27 1.94 -6.94 -2.47
N ARG A 28 1.22 -6.99 -3.59
CA ARG A 28 1.80 -6.81 -4.93
C ARG A 28 2.58 -5.50 -5.05
N VAL A 29 2.05 -4.40 -4.50
CA VAL A 29 2.72 -3.09 -4.48
C VAL A 29 3.98 -3.09 -3.61
N CYS A 30 3.99 -3.79 -2.47
CA CYS A 30 5.18 -3.92 -1.65
C CYS A 30 6.26 -4.79 -2.32
N GLU A 31 5.87 -5.85 -3.03
CA GLU A 31 6.79 -6.77 -3.71
C GLU A 31 7.40 -6.15 -4.97
N ASN A 32 6.62 -5.38 -5.74
CA ASN A 32 7.04 -4.79 -7.01
C ASN A 32 6.66 -3.29 -7.08
N PRO A 33 7.26 -2.44 -6.22
CA PRO A 33 6.93 -1.02 -6.20
C PRO A 33 7.52 -0.31 -7.43
N ILE A 34 6.73 0.58 -8.02
CA ILE A 34 7.19 1.57 -9.01
C ILE A 34 8.03 2.65 -8.34
N ARG A 35 7.70 2.98 -7.08
CA ARG A 35 8.46 3.90 -6.23
C ARG A 35 8.40 3.43 -4.78
N MET A 36 9.49 3.62 -4.05
CA MET A 36 9.57 3.44 -2.61
C MET A 36 10.20 4.67 -1.97
N GLU A 37 9.66 5.12 -0.84
CA GLU A 37 10.24 6.22 -0.06
C GLU A 37 10.14 5.96 1.45
N PRO A 38 11.16 6.36 2.24
CA PRO A 38 10.98 6.52 3.67
C PRO A 38 10.01 7.69 3.97
N GLN A 39 9.32 7.59 5.09
CA GLN A 39 8.48 8.63 5.68
C GLN A 39 8.88 8.82 7.15
N GLU A 40 8.66 10.03 7.69
CA GLU A 40 8.86 10.32 9.11
C GLU A 40 8.14 9.28 10.00
N HIS A 41 8.71 9.00 11.19
CA HIS A 41 8.22 8.01 12.16
C HIS A 41 8.37 6.53 11.72
N ASN A 42 9.49 6.18 11.09
CA ASN A 42 9.86 4.80 10.71
C ASN A 42 8.79 4.11 9.84
N ARG A 43 8.21 4.85 8.89
CA ARG A 43 7.26 4.32 7.92
C ARG A 43 7.90 4.28 6.54
N PHE A 44 7.45 3.35 5.72
CA PHE A 44 7.82 3.30 4.31
C PHE A 44 6.56 3.40 3.45
N ARG A 45 6.67 4.13 2.35
CA ARG A 45 5.61 4.29 1.34
C ARG A 45 6.04 3.58 0.08
N PHE A 46 5.13 2.80 -0.47
CA PHE A 46 5.28 2.04 -1.71
C PHE A 46 4.17 2.46 -2.65
N TRP A 47 4.48 2.61 -3.92
CA TRP A 47 3.49 2.91 -4.96
C TRP A 47 3.53 1.84 -6.03
N GLY A 48 2.36 1.43 -6.51
CA GLY A 48 2.24 0.58 -7.69
C GLY A 48 0.88 0.77 -8.36
N GLU A 49 0.84 0.54 -9.66
CA GLU A 49 -0.39 0.59 -10.44
C GLU A 49 -1.24 -0.66 -10.19
N ILE A 50 -2.54 -0.46 -10.00
CA ILE A 50 -3.50 -1.55 -9.90
C ILE A 50 -4.44 -1.48 -11.10
N ILE A 51 -4.20 -2.36 -12.08
CA ILE A 51 -5.01 -2.45 -13.30
C ILE A 51 -6.47 -2.75 -12.95
N GLU A 52 -6.70 -3.62 -11.98
CA GLU A 52 -8.05 -3.98 -11.49
C GLU A 52 -8.77 -2.83 -10.76
N LEU A 53 -8.11 -1.70 -10.54
CA LEU A 53 -8.65 -0.49 -9.93
C LEU A 53 -8.55 0.68 -10.92
N ASP A 54 -8.98 0.46 -12.16
CA ASP A 54 -8.95 1.42 -13.28
C ASP A 54 -7.55 1.99 -13.57
N GLY A 55 -6.50 1.18 -13.41
CA GLY A 55 -5.11 1.64 -13.59
C GLY A 55 -4.67 2.72 -12.58
N ARG A 56 -5.34 2.83 -11.42
CA ARG A 56 -4.97 3.82 -10.40
C ARG A 56 -3.73 3.37 -9.64
N PHE A 57 -2.91 4.35 -9.26
CA PHE A 57 -1.79 4.11 -8.35
C PHE A 57 -2.28 3.94 -6.92
N LEU A 58 -1.93 2.80 -6.32
CA LEU A 58 -2.15 2.52 -4.91
C LEU A 58 -0.89 2.88 -4.14
N ARG A 59 -1.05 3.69 -3.09
CA ARG A 59 -0.01 3.93 -2.10
C ARG A 59 -0.21 3.01 -0.91
N VAL A 60 0.79 2.21 -0.58
CA VAL A 60 0.82 1.32 0.58
C VAL A 60 1.83 1.86 1.57
N VAL A 61 1.46 1.87 2.84
CA VAL A 61 2.30 2.33 3.95
C VAL A 61 2.56 1.14 4.89
N THR A 62 3.83 0.82 5.12
CA THR A 62 4.25 -0.23 6.05
C THR A 62 4.84 0.38 7.33
N LEU A 63 5.04 -0.47 8.34
CA LEU A 63 5.96 -0.19 9.45
C LEU A 63 7.42 -0.28 8.97
N GLU A 64 8.35 -0.12 9.92
CA GLU A 64 9.79 -0.13 9.72
C GLU A 64 10.31 -1.42 9.10
N ASP A 65 9.66 -2.55 9.38
CA ASP A 65 10.00 -3.88 8.88
C ASP A 65 9.68 -4.10 7.39
N LYS A 66 9.00 -3.13 6.74
CA LYS A 66 8.58 -3.16 5.33
C LYS A 66 7.63 -4.31 4.94
N ILE A 67 7.21 -5.13 5.90
CA ILE A 67 6.34 -6.30 5.66
C ILE A 67 5.05 -6.24 6.46
N THR A 68 4.96 -5.37 7.47
CA THR A 68 3.71 -5.11 8.21
C THR A 68 2.99 -3.91 7.61
N ILE A 69 1.92 -4.19 6.85
CA ILE A 69 1.10 -3.19 6.17
C ILE A 69 0.18 -2.48 7.17
N HIS A 70 0.28 -1.17 7.20
CA HIS A 70 -0.48 -0.32 8.13
C HIS A 70 -1.61 0.46 7.45
N ASN A 71 -1.38 0.97 6.24
CA ASN A 71 -2.38 1.76 5.52
C ASN A 71 -2.25 1.56 4.01
N ALA A 72 -3.34 1.71 3.27
CA ALA A 72 -3.30 1.77 1.81
C ALA A 72 -4.48 2.55 1.24
N PHE A 73 -4.23 3.29 0.16
CA PHE A 73 -5.25 4.08 -0.52
C PHE A 73 -4.81 4.51 -1.93
N PRO A 74 -5.76 4.73 -2.86
CA PRO A 74 -5.45 5.32 -4.15
C PRO A 74 -4.82 6.71 -3.99
N ASP A 75 -3.65 6.93 -4.58
CA ASP A 75 -2.93 8.18 -4.52
C ASP A 75 -3.08 8.96 -5.83
N ARG A 76 -4.09 9.84 -5.86
CA ARG A 76 -4.41 10.67 -7.04
C ARG A 76 -3.33 11.72 -7.36
N ARG A 77 -2.37 11.94 -6.45
CA ARG A 77 -1.30 12.91 -6.64
C ARG A 77 -0.01 12.25 -7.15
N PHE A 78 0.06 10.93 -7.09
CA PHE A 78 1.20 10.21 -7.66
C PHE A 78 1.18 10.38 -9.17
N ARG A 79 2.30 10.86 -9.71
CA ARG A 79 2.57 10.90 -11.14
C ARG A 79 3.88 10.16 -11.34
N THR A 80 3.89 9.19 -12.26
CA THR A 80 5.14 8.70 -12.81
C THR A 80 5.80 9.90 -13.48
N CYS A 81 7.04 10.22 -13.08
CA CYS A 81 7.80 11.26 -13.76
C CYS A 81 7.90 10.83 -15.23
N ASN A 82 7.31 11.62 -16.14
CA ASN A 82 7.66 11.60 -17.56
C ASN A 82 8.89 12.47 -17.77
#